data_AF-A0A814V2M0-F1
#
_entry.id   AF-A0A814V2M0-F1
#
_cell.length_a   1.000
_cell.length_b   1.000
_cell.length_c   1.000
_cell.angle_alpha   90.00
_cell.angle_beta   90.00
_cell.angle_gamma   90.00
#
_symmetry.space_group_name_H-M   'P 1'
#
loop_
_entity.id
_entity.type
_entity.pdbx_description
1 polymer ?
#
loop_
_entity_poly.entity_id
_entity_poly.type
_entity_poly.pdbx_seq_one_letter_code
_entity_poly.pdbx_strand_id
1 'polypeptide(L)'
;MTTNKTQCFLCEKPKFTYSCRGCSNEFCFDDLTKHRQDLTEEFNTIINNYDQFRENLQQTKTNPQNSSLFIQIDQWEKNSIEIIRQTLLKENKEFLVDIEEKSPKNSTIHRKSFLNKARKHLSRESQCNQQEN
;
A
#
# COMPACT_ATOMS: atom_id res chain seq x y z
N MET A 1 26.44 62.12 30.41
CA MET A 1 25.41 61.07 30.51
C MET A 1 25.16 60.53 29.11
N THR A 2 25.82 59.45 28.73
CA THR A 2 25.70 58.83 27.40
C THR A 2 24.43 57.99 27.35
N THR A 3 23.40 58.47 26.67
CA THR A 3 22.18 57.71 26.42
C THR A 3 22.48 56.65 25.36
N ASN A 4 22.79 55.43 25.80
CA ASN A 4 23.00 54.27 24.92
C ASN A 4 21.68 53.93 24.21
N LYS A 5 21.41 54.62 23.09
CA LYS A 5 20.35 54.25 22.16
C LYS A 5 20.84 53.04 21.36
N THR A 6 20.42 51.86 21.77
CA THR A 6 20.58 50.60 21.07
C THR A 6 19.51 50.46 19.99
N GLN A 7 19.75 49.62 18.99
CA GLN A 7 18.83 49.39 17.88
C GLN A 7 17.88 48.24 18.21
N CYS A 8 16.58 48.42 18.00
CA CYS A 8 15.61 47.33 18.13
C CYS A 8 15.85 46.29 17.03
N PHE A 9 15.89 45.01 17.38
CA PHE A 9 16.04 43.89 16.46
C PHE A 9 14.89 43.77 15.46
N LEU A 10 13.66 44.13 15.85
CA LEU A 10 12.46 43.96 15.01
C LEU A 10 12.17 45.18 14.13
N CYS A 11 12.11 46.39 14.70
CA CYS A 11 11.75 47.59 13.95
C CYS A 11 12.95 48.41 13.47
N GLU A 12 14.17 48.00 13.81
CA GLU A 12 15.45 48.60 13.39
C GLU A 12 15.62 50.08 13.77
N LYS A 13 14.72 50.64 14.59
CA LYS A 13 14.77 52.03 15.02
C LYS A 13 15.70 52.20 16.23
N PRO A 14 16.56 53.24 16.26
CA PRO A 14 17.37 53.56 17.42
C PRO A 14 16.48 54.12 18.55
N LYS A 15 16.32 53.35 19.62
CA LYS A 15 15.43 53.67 20.75
C LYS A 15 16.01 53.12 22.06
N PHE A 16 15.31 53.36 23.17
CA PHE A 16 15.60 52.62 24.39
C PHE A 16 15.15 51.16 24.19
N THR A 17 16.06 50.21 24.36
CA THR A 17 15.77 48.78 24.21
C THR A 17 15.96 48.03 25.51
N TYR A 18 15.40 46.83 25.53
CA TYR A 18 15.51 45.86 26.60
C TYR A 18 15.97 44.54 26.00
N SER A 19 16.90 43.85 26.67
CA SER A 19 17.38 42.55 26.20
C SER A 19 16.38 41.44 26.53
N CYS A 20 16.08 40.58 25.56
CA CYS A 20 15.54 39.25 25.82
C CYS A 20 16.69 38.27 26.00
N ARG A 21 16.92 37.77 27.23
CA ARG A 21 18.02 36.83 27.51
C ARG A 21 17.88 35.49 26.78
N GLY A 22 16.65 35.04 26.53
CA GLY A 22 16.40 33.78 25.82
C GLY A 22 16.80 33.85 24.35
N CYS A 23 16.54 34.99 23.71
CA CYS A 23 16.85 35.18 22.28
C CYS A 23 18.17 35.91 22.05
N SER A 24 18.82 36.43 23.10
CA SER A 24 20.02 37.27 23.03
C SER A 24 19.87 38.49 22.10
N ASN A 25 18.65 39.03 22.00
CA ASN A 25 18.30 40.16 21.13
C ASN A 25 17.77 41.35 21.93
N GLU A 26 17.92 42.55 21.39
CA GLU A 26 17.47 43.82 21.95
C GLU A 26 16.15 44.28 21.30
N PHE A 27 15.15 44.65 22.11
CA PHE A 27 13.84 45.05 21.62
C PHE A 27 13.37 46.37 22.23
N CYS A 28 12.67 47.20 21.46
CA CYS A 28 11.88 48.28 22.08
C CYS A 28 10.71 47.70 22.89
N PHE A 29 10.13 48.47 23.80
CA PHE A 29 9.09 47.97 24.71
C PHE A 29 7.90 47.30 23.98
N ASP A 30 7.41 47.93 22.92
CA ASP A 30 6.26 47.44 22.15
C ASP A 30 6.60 46.09 21.49
N ASP A 31 7.74 46.04 20.79
CA ASP A 31 8.23 44.83 20.12
C ASP A 31 8.58 43.71 21.10
N LEU A 32 9.10 44.05 22.30
CA LEU A 32 9.38 43.07 23.35
C LEU A 32 8.09 42.44 23.88
N THR A 33 7.05 43.25 24.05
CA THR A 33 5.74 42.78 24.54
C THR A 33 5.12 41.83 23.53
N LYS A 34 5.14 42.21 22.25
CA LYS A 34 4.68 41.36 21.16
C LYS A 34 5.48 40.06 21.06
N HIS A 35 6.81 40.16 21.09
CA HIS A 35 7.69 39.00 21.07
C HIS A 35 7.38 37.99 22.20
N ARG A 36 7.08 38.47 23.41
CA ARG A 36 6.68 37.60 24.53
C ARG A 36 5.30 36.96 24.31
N GLN A 37 4.38 37.67 23.68
CA GLN A 37 3.06 37.11 23.33
C GLN A 37 3.21 36.00 22.29
N ASP A 38 3.98 36.25 21.21
CA ASP A 38 4.26 35.27 20.16
C ASP A 38 4.89 34.00 20.77
N LEU A 39 5.89 34.15 21.64
CA LEU A 39 6.49 33.02 22.36
C LEU A 39 5.47 32.26 23.23
N THR A 40 4.56 32.97 23.89
CA THR A 40 3.51 32.33 24.72
C THR A 40 2.57 31.48 23.86
N GLU A 41 2.20 31.98 22.68
CA GLU A 41 1.36 31.25 21.74
C GLU A 41 2.06 30.01 21.17
N GLU A 42 3.34 30.14 20.80
CA GLU A 42 4.16 28.99 20.38
C GLU A 42 4.27 27.94 21.48
N PHE A 43 4.53 28.36 22.73
CA PHE A 43 4.59 27.45 23.87
C PHE A 43 3.25 26.73 24.11
N ASN A 44 2.12 27.44 24.04
CA ASN A 44 0.80 26.84 24.16
C ASN A 44 0.56 25.79 23.07
N THR A 45 1.00 26.07 21.84
CA THR A 45 0.92 25.12 20.73
C THR A 45 1.72 23.86 21.01
N ILE A 46 2.95 23.99 21.53
CA ILE A 46 3.79 22.85 21.91
C ILE A 46 3.12 22.01 22.99
N ILE A 47 2.57 22.64 24.02
CA ILE A 47 1.87 21.95 25.12
C ILE A 47 0.67 21.18 24.58
N ASN A 48 -0.16 21.81 23.76
CA ASN A 48 -1.32 21.16 23.17
C ASN A 48 -0.93 19.96 22.28
N ASN A 49 0.12 20.11 21.46
CA ASN A 49 0.62 19.01 20.63
C ASN A 49 1.16 17.86 21.48
N TYR A 50 1.84 18.16 22.58
CA TYR A 50 2.33 17.16 23.53
C TYR A 50 1.17 16.38 24.17
N ASP A 51 0.12 17.08 24.61
CA ASP A 51 -1.05 16.47 25.24
C ASP A 51 -1.80 15.56 24.25
N GLN A 52 -2.03 16.04 23.02
CA GLN A 52 -2.63 15.23 21.94
C GLN A 52 -1.78 14.00 21.62
N PHE A 53 -0.46 14.16 21.51
CA PHE A 53 0.43 13.04 21.26
C PHE A 53 0.37 11.99 22.38
N ARG A 54 0.37 12.44 23.63
CA ARG A 54 0.25 11.57 24.81
C ARG A 54 -1.09 10.82 24.81
N GLU A 55 -2.18 11.50 24.49
CA GLU A 55 -3.50 10.88 24.39
C GLU A 55 -3.55 9.83 23.28
N ASN A 56 -3.05 10.16 22.08
CA ASN A 56 -2.97 9.23 20.95
C ASN A 56 -2.16 7.97 21.29
N LEU A 57 -1.05 8.13 22.01
CA LEU A 57 -0.26 6.99 22.50
C LEU A 57 -1.03 6.14 23.52
N GLN A 58 -1.77 6.76 24.43
CA GLN A 58 -2.60 6.04 25.39
C GLN A 58 -3.72 5.27 24.70
N GLN A 59 -4.41 5.89 23.74
CA GLN A 59 -5.45 5.25 22.92
C GLN A 59 -4.89 4.08 22.10
N THR A 60 -3.69 4.23 21.53
CA THR A 60 -3.00 3.16 20.81
C THR A 60 -2.62 1.99 21.75
N LYS A 61 -2.25 2.28 23.00
CA LYS A 61 -1.96 1.22 23.99
C LYS A 61 -3.22 0.46 24.41
N THR A 62 -4.35 1.14 24.56
CA THR A 62 -5.60 0.50 24.99
C THR A 62 -6.31 -0.22 23.85
N ASN A 63 -6.22 0.30 22.62
CA ASN A 63 -6.75 -0.35 21.43
C ASN A 63 -5.73 -0.30 20.26
N PRO A 64 -4.76 -1.24 20.22
CA PRO A 64 -3.72 -1.27 19.19
C PRO A 64 -4.29 -1.36 17.77
N GLN A 65 -5.44 -2.03 17.61
CA GLN A 65 -6.08 -2.26 16.33
C GLN A 65 -6.60 -0.97 15.67
N ASN A 66 -6.80 0.09 16.44
CA ASN A 66 -7.18 1.40 15.90
C ASN A 66 -5.98 2.24 15.45
N SER A 67 -4.75 1.77 15.63
CA SER A 67 -3.59 2.51 15.14
C SER A 67 -3.55 2.49 13.61
N SER A 68 -3.09 3.60 13.01
CA SER A 68 -2.90 3.69 11.56
C SER A 68 -1.97 2.59 11.02
N LEU A 69 -0.97 2.15 11.80
CA LEU A 69 -0.05 1.09 11.40
C LEU A 69 -0.74 -0.27 11.28
N PHE A 70 -1.58 -0.64 12.25
CA PHE A 70 -2.33 -1.89 12.20
C PHE A 70 -3.33 -1.89 11.03
N ILE A 71 -3.98 -0.76 10.75
CA ILE A 71 -4.85 -0.62 9.56
C ILE A 71 -4.05 -0.83 8.26
N GLN A 72 -2.83 -0.29 8.17
CA GLN A 72 -1.97 -0.47 6.99
C GLN A 72 -1.51 -1.93 6.84
N ILE A 73 -1.16 -2.60 7.94
CA ILE A 73 -0.80 -4.03 7.95
C ILE A 73 -1.98 -4.87 7.45
N ASP A 74 -3.18 -4.63 7.97
CA ASP A 74 -4.41 -5.32 7.55
C ASP A 74 -4.71 -5.13 6.06
N GLN A 75 -4.52 -3.91 5.55
CA GLN A 75 -4.69 -3.61 4.13
C GLN A 75 -3.65 -4.33 3.27
N TRP A 76 -2.39 -4.32 3.68
CA TRP A 76 -1.31 -5.03 2.99
C TRP A 76 -1.57 -6.54 2.95
N GLU A 77 -2.03 -7.13 4.05
CA GLU A 77 -2.35 -8.55 4.14
C GLU A 77 -3.49 -8.92 3.18
N LYS A 78 -4.60 -8.17 3.21
CA LYS A 78 -5.74 -8.37 2.30
C LYS A 78 -5.34 -8.28 0.84
N ASN A 79 -4.57 -7.26 0.47
CA ASN A 79 -4.10 -7.07 -0.90
C ASN A 79 -3.18 -8.22 -1.34
N SER A 80 -2.29 -8.66 -0.46
CA SER A 80 -1.36 -9.76 -0.74
C SER A 80 -2.10 -11.08 -0.96
N ILE A 81 -3.10 -11.40 -0.12
CA ILE A 81 -3.95 -12.58 -0.28
C ILE A 81 -4.67 -12.54 -1.62
N GLU A 82 -5.21 -11.38 -2.01
CA GLU A 82 -5.92 -11.24 -3.27
C GLU A 82 -5.00 -11.43 -4.48
N ILE A 83 -3.79 -10.86 -4.46
CA ILE A 83 -2.78 -11.07 -5.51
C ILE A 83 -2.46 -12.56 -5.67
N ILE A 84 -2.23 -13.27 -4.55
CA ILE A 84 -1.94 -14.70 -4.57
C ILE A 84 -3.12 -15.47 -5.20
N ARG A 85 -4.36 -15.17 -4.81
CA ARG A 85 -5.55 -15.81 -5.38
C ARG A 85 -5.68 -15.58 -6.87
N GLN A 86 -5.53 -14.34 -7.33
CA GLN A 86 -5.63 -14.01 -8.75
C GLN A 86 -4.53 -14.68 -9.57
N THR A 87 -3.31 -14.74 -9.02
CA THR A 87 -2.19 -15.42 -9.67
C THR A 87 -2.47 -16.92 -9.81
N LEU A 88 -2.91 -17.59 -8.74
CA LEU A 88 -3.28 -19.01 -8.79
C LEU A 88 -4.44 -19.28 -9.74
N LEU A 89 -5.45 -18.42 -9.78
CA LEU A 89 -6.58 -18.56 -10.71
C LEU A 89 -6.12 -18.42 -12.16
N LYS A 90 -5.19 -17.51 -12.44
CA LYS A 90 -4.62 -17.31 -13.76
C LYS A 90 -3.78 -18.51 -14.19
N GLU A 91 -2.84 -18.95 -13.34
CA GLU A 91 -1.98 -20.11 -13.61
C GLU A 91 -2.79 -21.39 -13.82
N ASN A 92 -3.82 -21.63 -12.99
CA ASN A 92 -4.70 -22.78 -13.16
C ASN A 92 -5.48 -22.72 -14.48
N LYS A 93 -5.95 -21.54 -14.91
CA LYS A 93 -6.62 -21.38 -16.20
C LYS A 93 -5.66 -21.64 -17.36
N GLU A 94 -4.45 -21.09 -17.31
CA GLU A 94 -3.42 -21.30 -18.34
C GLU A 94 -3.03 -22.78 -18.44
N PHE A 95 -2.85 -23.46 -17.29
CA PHE A 95 -2.57 -24.89 -17.25
C PHE A 95 -3.69 -25.74 -17.86
N LEU A 96 -4.95 -25.40 -17.62
CA LEU A 96 -6.10 -26.11 -18.21
C LEU A 96 -6.16 -25.92 -19.73
N VAL A 97 -5.93 -24.70 -20.22
CA VAL A 97 -5.84 -24.41 -21.67
C VAL A 97 -4.72 -25.22 -22.31
N ASP A 98 -3.55 -25.27 -21.67
CA ASP A 98 -2.40 -26.06 -22.12
C ASP A 98 -2.72 -27.56 -22.22
N ILE A 99 -3.48 -28.11 -21.25
CA ILE A 99 -3.94 -29.50 -21.29
C ILE A 99 -4.93 -29.72 -22.43
N GLU A 100 -5.87 -28.80 -22.65
CA GLU A 100 -6.87 -28.89 -23.71
C GLU A 100 -6.24 -28.80 -25.12
N GLU A 101 -5.22 -27.96 -25.29
CA GLU A 101 -4.48 -27.84 -26.56
C GLU A 101 -3.56 -29.04 -26.82
N LYS A 102 -2.93 -29.59 -25.78
CA LYS A 102 -2.04 -30.77 -25.88
C LYS A 102 -2.80 -32.10 -25.91
N SER A 103 -4.10 -32.11 -25.61
CA SER A 103 -4.95 -33.31 -25.73
C SER A 103 -5.16 -33.66 -27.21
N PRO A 104 -4.65 -34.81 -27.70
CA PRO A 104 -4.65 -35.09 -29.13
C PRO A 104 -6.05 -35.41 -29.64
N LYS A 105 -6.66 -34.44 -30.36
CA LYS A 105 -7.84 -34.63 -31.23
C LYS A 105 -7.63 -35.69 -32.34
N ASN A 106 -6.43 -36.26 -32.46
CA ASN A 106 -6.05 -37.28 -33.43
C ASN A 106 -6.32 -38.74 -32.99
N SER A 107 -6.61 -39.00 -31.71
CA SER A 107 -6.91 -40.37 -31.24
C SER A 107 -8.21 -40.92 -31.84
N THR A 108 -9.20 -40.05 -32.08
CA THR A 108 -10.51 -40.43 -32.64
C THR A 108 -10.42 -40.76 -34.14
N ILE A 109 -9.56 -40.08 -34.90
CA ILE A 109 -9.38 -40.31 -36.33
C ILE A 109 -8.63 -41.63 -36.57
N HIS A 110 -7.56 -41.88 -35.81
CA HIS A 110 -6.80 -43.11 -35.92
C HIS A 110 -7.64 -44.33 -35.49
N ARG A 111 -8.44 -44.19 -34.42
CA ARG A 111 -9.38 -45.23 -33.98
C ARG A 111 -10.46 -45.52 -35.04
N LYS A 112 -11.06 -44.49 -35.65
CA LYS A 112 -12.07 -44.67 -36.72
C LYS A 112 -11.47 -45.34 -37.96
N SER A 113 -10.25 -45.01 -38.35
CA SER A 113 -9.59 -45.66 -39.49
C SER A 113 -9.27 -47.14 -39.20
N PHE A 114 -8.82 -47.45 -37.98
CA PHE A 114 -8.53 -48.82 -37.55
C PHE A 114 -9.81 -49.68 -37.50
N LEU A 115 -10.89 -49.15 -36.91
CA LEU A 115 -12.19 -49.84 -36.83
C LEU A 115 -12.80 -50.07 -38.22
N ASN A 116 -12.69 -49.10 -39.13
CA ASN A 116 -13.16 -49.28 -40.51
C ASN A 116 -12.33 -50.33 -41.27
N LYS A 117 -11.02 -50.42 -41.02
CA LYS A 117 -10.17 -51.44 -41.61
C LYS A 117 -10.51 -52.83 -41.09
N ALA A 118 -10.69 -52.99 -39.78
CA ALA A 118 -11.15 -54.24 -39.15
C ALA A 118 -12.53 -54.68 -39.67
N ARG A 119 -13.49 -53.75 -39.80
CA ARG A 119 -14.82 -54.02 -40.36
C ARG A 119 -14.76 -54.50 -41.81
N LYS A 120 -13.89 -53.94 -42.65
CA LYS A 120 -13.71 -54.39 -44.04
C LYS A 120 -13.13 -55.81 -44.13
N HIS A 121 -12.22 -56.20 -43.24
CA HIS A 121 -11.69 -57.56 -43.18
C HIS A 121 -12.76 -58.57 -42.77
N LEU A 122 -13.50 -58.29 -41.69
CA LEU A 122 -14.60 -59.15 -41.23
C LEU A 122 -15.70 -59.31 -42.28
N SER A 123 -16.01 -58.25 -43.05
CA SER A 123 -17.01 -58.29 -44.12
C SER A 123 -16.56 -59.09 -45.34
N ARG A 124 -15.26 -59.23 -45.58
CA ARG A 124 -14.70 -60.07 -46.66
C ARG A 124 -14.65 -61.54 -46.26
N GLU A 125 -14.28 -61.83 -45.03
CA GLU A 125 -14.26 -63.21 -44.49
C GLU A 125 -15.68 -63.81 -44.44
N SER A 126 -16.67 -63.02 -44.04
CA SER A 126 -18.08 -63.47 -44.04
C SER A 126 -18.67 -63.67 -45.44
N GLN A 127 -18.18 -62.97 -46.47
CA GLN A 127 -18.54 -63.22 -47.87
C GLN A 127 -17.88 -64.47 -48.46
N CYS A 128 -16.64 -64.78 -48.04
CA CYS A 128 -15.94 -66.01 -48.44
C CYS A 128 -16.62 -67.25 -47.84
N ASN A 129 -17.00 -67.19 -46.57
CA ASN A 129 -17.64 -68.30 -45.86
C ASN A 129 -19.09 -68.59 -46.29
N GLN A 130 -19.71 -67.72 -47.08
CA GLN A 130 -21.05 -67.93 -47.66
C GLN A 130 -21.02 -68.59 -49.05
N GLN A 131 -19.84 -68.74 -49.67
CA GLN A 131 -19.69 -69.40 -50.98
C GLN A 131 -19.26 -70.88 -50.87
N GLU A 132 -19.06 -71.39 -49.65
CA GLU A 132 -18.61 -72.77 -49.39
C GLU A 132 -19.68 -73.69 -48.73
N ASN A 133 -20.97 -73.28 -48.72
CA ASN A 133 -22.10 -74.15 -48.33
C ASN A 133 -23.03 -74.42 -49.51
#